data_AF-A0A919IKE0-F1
#
_entry.id   AF-A0A919IKE0-F1
#
_cell.length_a   1.000
_cell.length_b   1.000
_cell.length_c   1.000
_cell.angle_alpha   90.00
_cell.angle_beta   90.00
_cell.angle_gamma   90.00
#
_symmetry.space_group_name_H-M   'P 1'
#
loop_
_entity.id
_entity.type
_entity.pdbx_description
1 polymer ?
#
loop_
_entity_poly.entity_id
_entity_poly.type
_entity_poly.pdbx_seq_one_letter_code
_entity_poly.pdbx_strand_id
1 'polypeptide(L)'
;MSLNGDVTNRSAGAAEQAVPPPSRRAVLAGWVAALAATVGFMPLHVAWAAGIPLFADRERFEVWHADGGGTYLWTLNALALLPAVLAFALIRPWGLVLPRWVPGLAGRRVPRLLLIVPGYGLVVALSAYTVFALVLTFVQWGAPEAIFSPWTGVYGIPHFIVWVVALAVATHSYSRRTRALR
;
A
#
# COMPACT_ATOMS: atom_id res chain seq x y z
N MET A 1 18.60 56.32 -9.04
CA MET A 1 17.24 55.80 -9.34
C MET A 1 17.41 54.34 -9.75
N SER A 2 16.93 53.42 -8.90
CA SER A 2 17.23 51.98 -8.90
C SER A 2 16.33 51.23 -9.89
N LEU A 3 16.93 50.48 -10.83
CA LEU A 3 16.19 49.60 -11.76
C LEU A 3 16.75 48.15 -11.83
N ASN A 4 17.84 47.85 -11.12
CA ASN A 4 18.52 46.54 -11.22
C ASN A 4 18.26 45.58 -10.06
N GLY A 5 17.45 45.97 -9.06
CA GLY A 5 17.16 45.15 -7.87
C GLY A 5 16.00 44.16 -8.00
N ASP A 6 15.11 44.36 -8.97
CA ASP A 6 13.87 43.57 -9.07
C ASP A 6 13.97 42.34 -10.00
N VAL A 7 14.93 42.31 -10.92
CA VAL A 7 15.05 41.23 -11.92
C VAL A 7 15.72 39.98 -11.33
N THR A 8 16.66 40.14 -10.39
CA THR A 8 17.32 39.03 -9.69
C THR A 8 16.41 38.37 -8.64
N ASN A 9 15.45 39.10 -8.08
CA ASN A 9 14.54 38.54 -7.07
C ASN A 9 13.42 37.69 -7.72
N ARG A 10 12.99 38.02 -8.95
CA ARG A 10 12.00 37.21 -9.68
C ARG A 10 12.57 35.89 -10.22
N SER A 11 13.85 35.83 -10.58
CA SER A 11 14.52 34.58 -10.98
C SER A 11 14.87 33.69 -9.78
N ALA A 12 15.11 34.26 -8.60
CA ALA A 12 15.27 33.51 -7.34
C ALA A 12 13.94 32.94 -6.80
N GLY A 13 12.81 33.62 -7.01
CA GLY A 13 11.47 33.11 -6.68
C GLY A 13 10.96 31.99 -7.60
N ALA A 14 11.59 31.83 -8.77
CA ALA A 14 11.24 30.86 -9.82
C ALA A 14 12.17 29.65 -9.89
N ALA A 15 13.13 29.52 -8.97
CA ALA A 15 13.81 28.25 -8.66
C ALA A 15 12.79 27.32 -7.97
N GLU A 16 11.83 26.87 -8.79
CA GLU A 16 11.13 25.60 -8.75
C GLU A 16 10.97 25.03 -7.34
N GLN A 17 9.78 25.19 -6.74
CA GLN A 17 9.38 24.55 -5.49
C GLN A 17 9.55 23.02 -5.59
N ALA A 18 10.78 22.55 -5.44
CA ALA A 18 11.13 21.15 -5.48
C ALA A 18 10.52 20.54 -4.23
N VAL A 19 9.59 19.61 -4.45
CA VAL A 19 8.96 18.88 -3.35
C VAL A 19 10.05 18.36 -2.43
N PRO A 20 10.03 18.68 -1.13
CA PRO A 20 11.10 18.28 -0.24
C PRO A 20 11.22 16.75 -0.22
N PRO A 21 12.45 16.21 -0.05
CA PRO A 21 12.63 14.77 0.05
C PRO A 21 11.85 14.21 1.25
N PRO A 22 11.42 12.94 1.19
CA PRO A 22 10.73 12.32 2.31
C PRO A 22 11.67 12.22 3.51
N SER A 23 11.14 12.41 4.71
CA SER A 23 11.88 12.16 5.95
C SER A 23 12.28 10.68 6.06
N ARG A 24 13.32 10.37 6.83
CA ARG A 24 13.75 8.98 7.08
C ARG A 24 12.61 8.08 7.58
N ARG A 25 11.74 8.62 8.46
CA ARG A 25 10.55 7.91 8.95
C ARG A 25 9.55 7.60 7.85
N ALA A 26 9.34 8.51 6.91
CA ALA A 26 8.44 8.28 5.78
C ALA A 26 9.01 7.25 4.79
N VAL A 27 10.33 7.28 4.55
CA VAL A 27 11.01 6.26 3.74
C VAL A 27 10.89 4.89 4.38
N LEU A 28 11.17 4.78 5.68
CA LEU A 28 11.00 3.54 6.43
C LEU A 28 9.54 3.06 6.36
N ALA A 29 8.57 3.93 6.59
CA ALA A 29 7.16 3.60 6.51
C ALA A 29 6.74 3.08 5.12
N GLY A 30 7.22 3.70 4.03
CA GLY A 30 6.96 3.18 2.69
C GLY A 30 7.58 1.81 2.43
N TRP A 31 8.80 1.56 2.93
CA TRP A 31 9.41 0.22 2.86
C TRP A 31 8.65 -0.81 3.67
N VAL A 32 8.25 -0.48 4.91
CA VAL A 32 7.45 -1.36 5.75
C VAL A 32 6.11 -1.67 5.08
N ALA A 33 5.43 -0.68 4.50
CA ALA A 33 4.19 -0.91 3.76
C ALA A 33 4.38 -1.80 2.52
N ALA A 34 5.47 -1.60 1.77
CA ALA A 34 5.79 -2.43 0.61
C ALA A 34 6.10 -3.88 1.02
N LEU A 35 6.94 -4.08 2.04
CA LEU A 35 7.28 -5.40 2.57
C LEU A 35 6.07 -6.07 3.22
N ALA A 36 5.18 -5.32 3.86
CA ALA A 36 3.97 -5.89 4.43
C ALA A 36 3.05 -6.47 3.36
N ALA A 37 2.93 -5.78 2.23
CA ALA A 37 2.20 -6.27 1.06
C ALA A 37 2.87 -7.49 0.42
N THR A 38 4.19 -7.47 0.22
CA THR A 38 4.86 -8.51 -0.58
C THR A 38 5.38 -9.69 0.23
N VAL A 39 6.05 -9.43 1.34
CA VAL A 39 6.70 -10.48 2.15
C VAL A 39 5.76 -10.99 3.23
N GLY A 40 4.92 -10.13 3.80
CA GLY A 40 4.01 -10.55 4.87
C GLY A 40 2.70 -11.14 4.36
N PHE A 41 2.08 -10.51 3.35
CA PHE A 41 0.78 -10.94 2.85
C PHE A 41 0.90 -12.05 1.78
N MET A 42 1.67 -11.83 0.71
CA MET A 42 1.63 -12.73 -0.46
C MET A 42 2.04 -14.19 -0.18
N PRO A 43 3.10 -14.53 0.58
CA PRO A 43 3.60 -15.91 0.62
C PRO A 43 2.58 -16.93 1.13
N LEU A 44 1.88 -16.60 2.22
CA LEU A 44 0.83 -17.46 2.76
C LEU A 44 -0.35 -17.58 1.78
N HIS A 45 -0.74 -16.47 1.16
CA HIS A 45 -1.84 -16.46 0.19
C HIS A 45 -1.47 -17.18 -1.12
N VAL A 46 -0.20 -17.18 -1.53
CA VAL A 46 0.30 -17.97 -2.67
C VAL A 46 0.26 -19.46 -2.34
N ALA A 47 0.66 -19.85 -1.13
CA ALA A 47 0.54 -21.24 -0.68
C ALA A 47 -0.93 -21.70 -0.73
N TRP A 48 -1.85 -20.87 -0.20
CA TRP A 48 -3.28 -21.14 -0.31
C TRP A 48 -3.76 -21.15 -1.77
N ALA A 49 -3.30 -20.22 -2.61
CA ALA A 49 -3.70 -20.19 -4.03
C ALA A 49 -3.27 -21.46 -4.77
N ALA A 50 -2.10 -22.01 -4.41
CA ALA A 50 -1.59 -23.28 -4.91
C ALA A 50 -2.27 -24.53 -4.32
N GLY A 51 -3.28 -24.36 -3.48
CA GLY A 51 -4.04 -25.48 -2.89
C GLY A 51 -3.39 -26.08 -1.64
N ILE A 52 -2.43 -25.41 -1.01
CA ILE A 52 -1.75 -25.91 0.19
C ILE A 52 -2.50 -25.39 1.43
N PRO A 53 -3.19 -26.24 2.22
CA PRO A 53 -4.07 -25.81 3.32
C PRO A 53 -3.29 -25.46 4.61
N LEU A 54 -2.30 -24.58 4.54
CA LEU A 54 -1.55 -24.13 5.72
C LEU A 54 -2.49 -23.37 6.68
N PHE A 55 -2.51 -23.74 7.96
CA PHE A 55 -3.43 -23.14 8.95
C PHE A 55 -4.91 -23.19 8.53
N ALA A 56 -5.32 -24.22 7.81
CA ALA A 56 -6.71 -24.45 7.41
C ALA A 56 -7.11 -25.90 7.65
N ASP A 57 -8.41 -26.14 7.85
CA ASP A 57 -8.97 -27.48 7.78
C ASP A 57 -8.88 -28.00 6.35
N ARG A 58 -8.31 -29.19 6.15
CA ARG A 58 -7.99 -29.69 4.80
C ARG A 58 -9.23 -29.93 3.95
N GLU A 59 -10.22 -30.64 4.48
CA GLU A 59 -11.40 -31.06 3.71
C GLU A 59 -12.22 -29.85 3.28
N ARG A 60 -12.45 -28.91 4.19
CA ARG A 60 -13.20 -27.69 3.85
C ARG A 60 -12.43 -26.74 2.95
N PHE A 61 -11.12 -26.65 3.16
CA PHE A 61 -10.28 -25.84 2.29
C PHE A 61 -10.33 -26.37 0.86
N GLU A 62 -10.27 -27.69 0.66
CA GLU A 62 -10.36 -28.30 -0.67
C GLU A 62 -11.70 -27.97 -1.37
N VAL A 63 -12.82 -28.09 -0.65
CA VAL A 63 -14.15 -27.72 -1.17
C VAL A 63 -14.20 -26.24 -1.54
N TRP A 64 -13.83 -25.35 -0.60
CA TRP A 64 -13.83 -23.90 -0.83
C TRP A 64 -12.87 -23.48 -1.96
N HIS A 65 -11.71 -24.12 -2.06
CA HIS A 65 -10.71 -23.83 -3.08
C HIS A 65 -11.23 -24.21 -4.47
N ALA A 66 -11.86 -25.39 -4.58
CA ALA A 66 -12.50 -25.88 -5.81
C ALA A 66 -13.69 -24.99 -6.23
N ASP A 67 -14.45 -24.45 -5.27
CA ASP A 67 -15.57 -23.53 -5.50
C ASP A 67 -15.13 -22.09 -5.91
N GLY A 68 -13.85 -21.90 -6.22
CA GLY A 68 -13.31 -20.64 -6.74
C GLY A 68 -12.36 -19.91 -5.78
N GLY A 69 -12.16 -20.43 -4.56
CA GLY A 69 -11.20 -19.88 -3.60
C GLY A 69 -9.78 -19.78 -4.16
N GLY A 70 -9.35 -20.76 -4.97
CA GLY A 70 -8.04 -20.72 -5.63
C GLY A 70 -7.88 -19.54 -6.60
N THR A 71 -8.85 -19.36 -7.51
CA THR A 71 -8.87 -18.24 -8.47
C THR A 71 -8.93 -16.89 -7.76
N TYR A 72 -9.74 -16.81 -6.70
CA TYR A 72 -9.82 -15.63 -5.85
C TYR A 72 -8.45 -15.27 -5.26
N LEU A 73 -7.73 -16.24 -4.69
CA LEU A 73 -6.42 -15.99 -4.08
C LEU A 73 -5.33 -15.63 -5.10
N TRP A 74 -5.35 -16.22 -6.29
CA TRP A 74 -4.44 -15.81 -7.37
C TRP A 74 -4.68 -14.36 -7.79
N THR A 75 -5.94 -14.00 -7.98
CA THR A 75 -6.34 -12.63 -8.31
C THR A 75 -5.93 -11.65 -7.21
N LEU A 76 -6.16 -12.02 -5.96
CA LEU A 76 -5.81 -11.23 -4.79
C LEU A 76 -4.29 -11.00 -4.68
N ASN A 77 -3.47 -12.02 -4.94
CA ASN A 77 -2.01 -11.87 -4.98
C ASN A 77 -1.55 -10.94 -6.10
N ALA A 78 -2.11 -11.07 -7.31
CA ALA A 78 -1.80 -10.17 -8.41
C ALA A 78 -2.13 -8.71 -8.06
N LEU A 79 -3.27 -8.48 -7.42
CA LEU A 79 -3.69 -7.15 -6.97
C LEU A 79 -2.85 -6.62 -5.80
N ALA A 80 -2.30 -7.48 -4.94
CA ALA A 80 -1.44 -7.09 -3.81
C ALA A 80 -0.12 -6.42 -4.24
N LEU A 81 0.28 -6.59 -5.51
CA LEU A 81 1.40 -5.84 -6.08
C LEU A 81 1.12 -4.34 -6.17
N LEU A 82 -0.14 -3.93 -6.37
CA LEU A 82 -0.51 -2.52 -6.51
C LEU A 82 -0.23 -1.70 -5.24
N PRO A 83 -0.63 -2.15 -4.03
CA PRO A 83 -0.18 -1.54 -2.77
C PRO A 83 1.33 -1.38 -2.62
N ALA A 84 2.12 -2.37 -3.05
CA ALA A 84 3.58 -2.33 -2.93
C ALA A 84 4.16 -1.26 -3.86
N VAL A 85 3.71 -1.25 -5.12
CA VAL A 85 4.06 -0.24 -6.12
C VAL A 85 3.66 1.15 -5.62
N LEU A 86 2.46 1.30 -5.07
CA LEU A 86 1.97 2.55 -4.48
C LEU A 86 2.86 3.01 -3.32
N ALA A 87 3.19 2.12 -2.38
CA ALA A 87 4.07 2.43 -1.26
C ALA A 87 5.45 2.94 -1.73
N PHE A 88 6.02 2.32 -2.76
CA PHE A 88 7.25 2.81 -3.37
C PHE A 88 7.09 4.16 -4.07
N ALA A 89 5.99 4.37 -4.80
CA ALA A 89 5.70 5.65 -5.45
C ALA A 89 5.64 6.79 -4.42
N LEU A 90 5.07 6.54 -3.23
CA LEU A 90 4.95 7.56 -2.17
C LEU A 90 6.31 8.04 -1.61
N ILE A 91 7.36 7.20 -1.68
CA ILE A 91 8.68 7.50 -1.09
C ILE A 91 9.79 7.74 -2.11
N ARG A 92 9.60 7.40 -3.38
CA ARG A 92 10.62 7.56 -4.42
C ARG A 92 10.33 8.75 -5.34
N PRO A 93 11.35 9.28 -6.05
CA PRO A 93 11.18 10.39 -6.99
C PRO A 93 10.17 10.11 -8.10
N TRP A 94 9.98 8.83 -8.47
CA TRP A 94 9.08 8.45 -9.56
C TRP A 94 7.58 8.63 -9.23
N GLY A 95 7.22 8.82 -7.96
CA GLY A 95 5.86 9.25 -7.59
C GLY A 95 5.62 10.75 -7.72
N LEU A 96 6.62 11.52 -8.13
CA LEU A 96 6.49 12.95 -8.46
C LEU A 96 6.65 13.19 -9.96
N VAL A 97 7.54 12.45 -10.61
CA VAL A 97 7.81 12.55 -12.05
C VAL A 97 7.88 11.16 -12.64
N LEU A 98 7.12 10.92 -13.71
CA LEU A 98 7.09 9.60 -14.33
C LEU A 98 8.47 9.26 -14.93
N PRO A 99 9.01 8.06 -14.63
CA PRO A 99 10.35 7.68 -15.06
C PRO A 99 10.40 7.51 -16.58
N ARG A 100 11.61 7.64 -17.15
CA ARG A 100 11.81 7.71 -18.61
C ARG A 100 11.44 6.43 -19.35
N TRP A 101 11.29 5.31 -18.64
CA TRP A 101 10.88 4.03 -19.19
C TRP A 101 9.37 3.89 -19.38
N VAL A 102 8.54 4.81 -18.84
CA VAL A 102 7.08 4.79 -19.05
C VAL A 102 6.77 5.34 -20.44
N PRO A 103 6.28 4.52 -21.39
CA PRO A 103 6.01 4.98 -22.75
C PRO A 103 4.94 6.10 -22.74
N GLY A 104 5.19 7.18 -23.47
CA GLY A 104 4.23 8.28 -23.68
C GLY A 104 4.04 9.27 -22.52
N LEU A 105 4.58 9.01 -21.33
CA LEU A 105 4.44 9.87 -20.16
C LEU A 105 5.76 10.22 -19.46
N ALA A 106 6.89 9.78 -20.01
CA ALA A 106 8.23 10.06 -19.52
C ALA A 106 8.44 11.56 -19.19
N GLY A 107 8.88 11.85 -17.97
CA GLY A 107 9.18 13.21 -17.53
C GLY A 107 7.97 14.07 -17.14
N ARG A 108 6.73 13.56 -17.28
CA ARG A 108 5.53 14.30 -16.83
C ARG A 108 5.41 14.25 -15.31
N ARG A 109 4.95 15.35 -14.71
CA ARG A 109 4.60 15.40 -13.29
C ARG A 109 3.40 14.50 -13.01
N VAL A 110 3.49 13.68 -11.97
CA VAL A 110 2.40 12.81 -11.53
C VAL A 110 1.32 13.68 -10.86
N PRO A 111 0.05 13.61 -11.28
CA PRO A 111 -1.02 14.32 -10.60
C PRO A 111 -1.09 13.89 -9.14
N ARG A 112 -1.00 14.85 -8.22
CA ARG A 112 -0.95 14.59 -6.77
C ARG A 112 -2.08 13.68 -6.28
N LEU A 113 -3.29 13.86 -6.80
CA LEU A 113 -4.46 13.07 -6.41
C LEU A 113 -4.36 11.59 -6.82
N LEU A 114 -3.58 11.29 -7.88
CA LEU A 114 -3.40 9.92 -8.37
C LEU A 114 -2.76 9.01 -7.33
N LEU A 115 -1.94 9.52 -6.41
CA LEU A 115 -1.35 8.72 -5.33
C LEU A 115 -2.06 8.89 -3.99
N ILE A 116 -2.62 10.08 -3.73
CA ILE A 116 -3.29 10.36 -2.45
C ILE A 116 -4.62 9.62 -2.34
N VAL A 117 -5.44 9.63 -3.41
CA VAL A 117 -6.76 8.97 -3.41
C VAL A 117 -6.63 7.47 -3.18
N PRO A 118 -5.84 6.71 -3.97
CA PRO A 118 -5.65 5.29 -3.69
C PRO A 118 -4.87 5.05 -2.40
N GLY A 119 -3.96 5.95 -1.99
CA GLY A 119 -3.25 5.83 -0.72
C GLY A 119 -4.19 5.82 0.48
N TYR A 120 -5.03 6.85 0.62
CA TYR A 120 -6.00 6.91 1.71
C TYR A 120 -7.16 5.92 1.53
N GLY A 121 -7.60 5.67 0.29
CA GLY A 121 -8.61 4.66 0.00
C GLY A 121 -8.17 3.27 0.48
N LEU A 122 -6.91 2.90 0.22
CA LEU A 122 -6.34 1.64 0.68
C LEU A 122 -6.17 1.59 2.20
N VAL A 123 -5.76 2.69 2.85
CA VAL A 123 -5.72 2.78 4.32
C VAL A 123 -7.11 2.49 4.92
N VAL A 124 -8.16 3.11 4.38
CA VAL A 124 -9.54 2.91 4.85
C VAL A 124 -10.00 1.48 4.59
N ALA A 125 -9.81 0.97 3.37
CA ALA A 125 -10.21 -0.39 3.01
C ALA A 125 -9.51 -1.45 3.87
N LEU A 126 -8.19 -1.35 4.05
CA LEU A 126 -7.41 -2.27 4.88
C LEU A 126 -7.78 -2.16 6.35
N SER A 127 -8.07 -0.95 6.84
CA SER A 127 -8.54 -0.75 8.23
C SER A 127 -9.89 -1.41 8.46
N ALA A 128 -10.85 -1.20 7.55
CA ALA A 128 -12.17 -1.83 7.60
C ALA A 128 -12.07 -3.35 7.56
N TYR A 129 -11.23 -3.88 6.66
CA TYR A 129 -10.94 -5.31 6.60
C TYR A 129 -10.29 -5.84 7.89
N THR A 130 -9.36 -5.08 8.49
CA THR A 130 -8.68 -5.49 9.73
C THR A 130 -9.68 -5.62 10.89
N VAL A 131 -10.61 -4.67 11.02
CA VAL A 131 -11.69 -4.72 12.03
C VAL A 131 -12.63 -5.89 11.74
N PHE A 132 -13.00 -6.08 10.47
CA PHE A 132 -13.83 -7.21 10.07
C PHE A 132 -13.17 -8.56 10.38
N ALA A 133 -11.89 -8.73 10.05
CA ALA A 133 -11.10 -9.92 10.33
C ALA A 133 -10.96 -10.17 11.84
N LEU A 134 -10.79 -9.11 12.65
CA LEU A 134 -10.79 -9.18 14.10
C LEU A 134 -12.11 -9.77 14.63
N VAL A 135 -13.24 -9.21 14.19
CA VAL A 135 -14.57 -9.72 14.57
C VAL A 135 -14.74 -11.18 14.14
N LEU A 136 -14.41 -11.52 12.89
CA LEU A 136 -14.49 -12.90 12.40
C LEU A 136 -13.64 -13.87 13.21
N THR A 137 -12.42 -13.47 13.60
CA THR A 137 -11.52 -14.31 14.39
C THR A 137 -12.14 -14.68 15.74
N PHE A 138 -12.83 -13.75 16.39
CA PHE A 138 -13.54 -14.03 17.64
C PHE A 138 -14.82 -14.86 17.43
N VAL A 139 -15.60 -14.54 16.41
CA VAL A 139 -16.87 -15.25 16.12
C VAL A 139 -16.61 -16.71 15.72
N GLN A 140 -15.55 -16.96 14.96
CA GLN A 140 -15.20 -18.31 14.48
C GLN A 140 -14.26 -19.05 15.45
N TRP A 141 -14.01 -18.50 16.64
CA TRP A 141 -13.07 -19.10 17.58
C TRP A 141 -13.59 -20.45 18.09
N GLY A 142 -12.96 -21.55 17.66
CA GLY A 142 -13.40 -22.90 18.00
C GLY A 142 -14.69 -23.33 17.30
N ALA A 143 -15.18 -22.54 16.34
CA ALA A 143 -16.35 -22.87 15.54
C ALA A 143 -16.05 -24.12 14.69
N PRO A 144 -16.88 -25.18 14.77
CA PRO A 144 -16.57 -26.42 14.11
C PRO A 144 -16.51 -26.24 12.61
N GLU A 145 -17.28 -25.33 12.00
CA GLU A 145 -17.38 -24.99 10.57
C GLU A 145 -16.30 -24.03 10.00
N ALA A 146 -15.38 -23.53 10.83
CA ALA A 146 -14.34 -22.62 10.35
C ALA A 146 -13.41 -23.31 9.33
N ILE A 147 -13.12 -22.61 8.21
CA ILE A 147 -12.18 -23.10 7.19
C ILE A 147 -10.74 -22.81 7.62
N PHE A 148 -10.50 -21.58 8.08
CA PHE A 148 -9.17 -21.12 8.48
C PHE A 148 -9.03 -21.17 10.00
N SER A 149 -7.83 -21.56 10.45
CA SER A 149 -7.48 -21.60 11.86
C SER A 149 -7.51 -20.19 12.47
N PRO A 150 -7.96 -20.01 13.73
CA PRO A 150 -7.92 -18.72 14.41
C PRO A 150 -6.51 -18.11 14.51
N TRP A 151 -5.46 -18.94 14.43
CA TRP A 151 -4.07 -18.48 14.37
C TRP A 151 -3.79 -17.56 13.17
N THR A 152 -4.52 -17.72 12.06
CA THR A 152 -4.42 -16.80 10.91
C THR A 152 -4.80 -15.38 11.28
N GLY A 153 -5.82 -15.20 12.13
CA GLY A 153 -6.21 -13.90 12.68
C GLY A 153 -5.19 -13.37 13.69
N VAL A 154 -4.70 -14.23 14.59
CA VAL A 154 -3.71 -13.85 15.62
C VAL A 154 -2.45 -13.26 15.01
N TYR A 155 -1.94 -13.83 13.92
CA TYR A 155 -0.76 -13.30 13.22
C TYR A 155 -1.11 -12.23 12.17
N GLY A 156 -2.23 -12.41 11.47
CA GLY A 156 -2.66 -11.52 10.40
C GLY A 156 -3.02 -10.13 10.91
N ILE A 157 -3.79 -10.02 12.00
CA ILE A 157 -4.31 -8.73 12.47
C ILE A 157 -3.18 -7.76 12.87
N PRO A 158 -2.19 -8.13 13.71
CA PRO A 158 -1.04 -7.26 13.99
C PRO A 158 -0.28 -6.87 12.71
N HIS A 159 -0.12 -7.80 11.77
CA HIS A 159 0.52 -7.54 10.49
C HIS A 159 -0.22 -6.48 9.66
N PHE A 160 -1.55 -6.61 9.55
CA PHE A 160 -2.39 -5.62 8.86
C PHE A 160 -2.37 -4.26 9.57
N ILE A 161 -2.33 -4.21 10.90
CA ILE A 161 -2.18 -2.94 11.64
C ILE A 161 -0.86 -2.26 11.27
N VAL A 162 0.25 -3.00 11.27
CA VAL A 162 1.56 -2.47 10.85
C VAL A 162 1.49 -1.94 9.42
N TRP A 163 0.87 -2.69 8.51
CA TRP A 163 0.72 -2.29 7.11
C TRP A 163 -0.10 -1.00 6.97
N VAL A 164 -1.27 -0.93 7.60
CA VAL A 164 -2.18 0.24 7.60
C VAL A 164 -1.46 1.47 8.12
N VAL A 165 -0.81 1.37 9.28
CA VAL A 165 -0.12 2.50 9.92
C VAL A 165 1.05 2.98 9.04
N ALA A 166 1.87 2.05 8.54
CA ALA A 166 2.99 2.38 7.68
C ALA A 166 2.54 3.07 6.38
N LEU A 167 1.49 2.56 5.75
CA LEU A 167 0.91 3.15 4.55
C LEU A 167 0.34 4.54 4.85
N ALA A 168 -0.41 4.71 5.94
CA ALA A 168 -0.98 5.99 6.35
C ALA A 168 0.11 7.05 6.57
N VAL A 169 1.21 6.69 7.24
CA VAL A 169 2.36 7.59 7.45
C VAL A 169 3.01 7.98 6.12
N ALA A 170 3.23 7.03 5.21
CA ALA A 170 3.81 7.29 3.90
C ALA A 170 2.90 8.20 3.05
N THR A 171 1.60 7.89 2.98
CA THR A 171 0.61 8.68 2.25
C THR A 171 0.46 10.09 2.83
N HIS A 172 0.42 10.22 4.15
CA HIS A 172 0.32 11.52 4.81
C HIS A 172 1.57 12.38 4.58
N SER A 173 2.76 11.77 4.65
CA SER A 173 4.02 12.45 4.31
C SER A 173 4.01 12.93 2.85
N TYR A 174 3.63 12.08 1.90
CA TYR A 174 3.51 12.47 0.49
C TYR A 174 2.49 13.62 0.30
N SER A 175 1.32 13.50 0.92
CA SER A 175 0.27 14.52 0.86
C SER A 175 0.74 15.88 1.36
N ARG A 176 1.47 15.92 2.48
CA ARG A 176 2.03 17.14 3.04
C ARG A 176 3.08 17.77 2.13
N ARG A 177 4.03 16.97 1.63
CA ARG A 177 5.15 17.47 0.81
C ARG A 177 4.67 18.04 -0.53
N THR A 178 3.59 17.48 -1.07
CA THR A 178 3.02 17.88 -2.36
C THR A 178 1.94 18.96 -2.27
N ARG A 179 1.57 19.44 -1.07
CA ARG A 179 0.54 20.49 -0.91
C ARG A 179 0.90 21.82 -1.54
N ALA A 180 2.19 22.13 -1.69
CA ALA A 180 2.66 23.39 -2.28
C ALA A 180 2.58 23.41 -3.81
N LEU A 181 2.44 22.24 -4.46
CA LEU A 181 2.33 22.12 -5.92
C LEU A 181 0.93 22.47 -6.47
N ARG A 182 0.29 23.53 -5.94
CA ARG A 182 -1.02 24.00 -6.44
C ARG A 182 -0.91 24.58 -7.85
#